data_AF-A0A960M4Y4-F1
#
_entry.id   AF-A0A960M4Y4-F1
#
_cell.length_a   1.000
_cell.length_b   1.000
_cell.length_c   1.000
_cell.angle_alpha   90.00
_cell.angle_beta   90.00
_cell.angle_gamma   90.00
#
_symmetry.space_group_name_H-M   'P 1'
#
loop_
_entity.id
_entity.type
_entity.pdbx_description
1 polymer ?
#
loop_
_entity_poly.entity_id
_entity_poly.type
_entity_poly.pdbx_seq_one_letter_code
_entity_poly.pdbx_strand_id
1 'polypeptide(L)'
;MKKKYAMTLLEIMIVIFIIGIIGSVIGYNMRGSLDNGKAFKTKEGSRKLYEIVQLETAQTGMLKDEGKLSEEISTMLKKSGLVKNVKELMRDGWGNDYQFRIEGEDLRFRSEKYDAYCQKKGLKEEYPWDDDEKPSHS
;
A
#
# COMPACT_ATOMS: atom_id res chain seq x y z
N MET A 1 26.42 57.23 -19.40
CA MET A 1 26.72 55.98 -18.67
C MET A 1 25.49 55.08 -18.62
N LYS A 2 25.41 54.00 -19.40
CA LYS A 2 24.39 52.94 -19.25
C LYS A 2 24.93 51.60 -19.78
N LYS A 3 25.51 50.78 -18.91
CA LYS A 3 25.92 49.38 -19.16
C LYS A 3 25.77 48.52 -17.89
N LYS A 4 24.63 48.63 -17.19
CA LYS A 4 24.33 47.78 -16.02
C LYS A 4 23.19 46.77 -16.24
N TYR A 5 22.30 47.01 -17.20
CA TYR A 5 21.12 46.17 -17.42
C TYR A 5 21.40 44.85 -18.18
N ALA A 6 22.44 44.80 -19.00
CA ALA A 6 22.78 43.58 -19.75
C ALA A 6 23.28 42.45 -18.83
N MET A 7 24.01 42.80 -17.75
CA MET A 7 24.50 41.83 -16.77
C MET A 7 23.34 41.21 -15.98
N THR A 8 22.39 42.03 -15.50
CA THR A 8 21.24 41.55 -14.73
C THR A 8 20.26 40.72 -15.55
N LEU A 9 20.09 41.03 -16.84
CA LEU A 9 19.26 40.22 -17.74
C LEU A 9 19.85 38.82 -17.95
N LEU A 10 21.15 38.77 -18.25
CA LEU A 10 21.85 37.50 -18.46
C LEU A 10 21.87 36.65 -17.19
N GLU A 11 22.06 37.26 -16.03
CA GLU A 11 22.01 36.59 -14.73
C GLU A 11 20.64 35.95 -14.47
N ILE A 12 19.55 36.70 -14.67
CA ILE A 12 18.19 36.15 -14.50
C ILE A 12 17.88 35.06 -15.53
N MET A 13 18.33 35.20 -16.78
CA MET A 13 18.17 34.17 -17.81
C MET A 13 18.90 32.86 -17.44
N ILE A 14 20.12 32.95 -16.89
CA ILE A 14 20.86 31.76 -16.44
C ILE A 14 20.17 31.13 -15.23
N VAL A 15 19.67 31.94 -14.28
CA VAL A 15 18.97 31.42 -13.09
C VAL A 15 17.71 30.65 -13.47
N ILE A 16 16.84 31.20 -14.34
CA ILE A 16 15.62 30.51 -14.78
C ILE A 16 15.95 29.24 -15.59
N PHE A 17 17.04 29.26 -16.36
CA PHE A 17 17.51 28.10 -17.11
C PHE A 17 18.00 26.98 -16.19
N ILE A 18 18.79 27.30 -15.16
CA ILE A 18 19.28 26.34 -14.16
C ILE A 18 18.11 25.75 -13.37
N ILE A 19 17.16 26.58 -12.90
CA ILE A 19 15.97 26.10 -12.19
C ILE A 19 15.14 25.18 -13.08
N GLY A 20 14.99 25.50 -14.37
CA GLY A 20 14.29 24.66 -15.35
C GLY A 20 14.93 23.28 -15.52
N ILE A 21 16.26 23.21 -15.66
CA ILE A 21 17.00 21.95 -15.78
C ILE A 21 16.86 21.12 -14.49
N ILE A 22 17.07 21.73 -13.33
CA ILE A 22 16.98 21.03 -12.04
C ILE A 22 15.55 20.51 -11.80
N GLY A 23 14.54 21.34 -12.07
CA GLY A 23 13.12 20.97 -11.95
C GLY A 23 12.74 19.80 -12.86
N SER A 24 13.29 19.73 -14.07
CA SER A 24 13.03 18.64 -15.02
C SER A 24 13.53 17.28 -14.54
N VAL A 25 14.62 17.21 -13.76
CA VAL A 25 15.22 15.93 -13.33
C VAL A 25 14.52 15.34 -12.09
N ILE A 26 13.97 16.19 -11.22
CA ILE A 26 13.37 15.77 -9.94
C ILE A 26 12.09 14.93 -10.14
N GLY A 27 11.32 15.20 -11.20
CA GLY A 27 10.02 14.53 -11.44
C GLY A 27 10.11 13.01 -11.65
N TYR A 28 11.21 12.50 -12.18
CA TYR A 28 11.33 11.07 -12.52
C TYR A 28 11.56 10.18 -11.29
N ASN A 29 12.26 10.66 -10.26
CA ASN A 29 12.59 9.84 -9.09
C ASN A 29 11.42 9.72 -8.09
N MET A 30 10.61 10.78 -7.95
CA MET A 30 9.49 10.80 -6.99
C MET A 30 8.41 9.74 -7.27
N ARG A 31 8.15 9.43 -8.54
CA ARG A 31 7.09 8.49 -8.92
C ARG A 31 7.37 7.06 -8.41
N GLY A 32 8.62 6.63 -8.43
CA GLY A 32 9.02 5.31 -7.91
C GLY A 32 8.88 5.22 -6.40
N SER A 33 9.29 6.26 -5.67
CA SER A 33 9.20 6.30 -4.20
C SER A 33 7.75 6.27 -3.71
N LEU A 34 6.83 6.91 -4.43
CA LEU A 34 5.40 6.91 -4.09
C LEU A 34 4.79 5.52 -4.23
N ASP A 35 5.05 4.82 -5.34
CA ASP A 35 4.52 3.46 -5.54
C ASP A 35 5.10 2.48 -4.51
N ASN A 36 6.38 2.59 -4.17
CA ASN A 36 7.01 1.80 -3.10
C ASN A 36 6.30 2.03 -1.74
N GLY A 37 5.98 3.28 -1.41
CA GLY A 37 5.28 3.62 -0.16
C GLY A 37 3.87 3.04 -0.11
N LYS A 38 3.16 3.02 -1.24
CA LYS A 38 1.82 2.39 -1.35
C LYS A 38 1.90 0.88 -1.21
N ALA A 39 2.89 0.25 -1.84
CA ALA A 39 3.14 -1.18 -1.69
C ALA A 39 3.45 -1.55 -0.24
N PHE A 40 4.32 -0.78 0.43
CA PHE A 40 4.63 -0.96 1.85
C PHE A 40 3.40 -0.79 2.74
N LYS A 41 2.59 0.25 2.52
CA LYS A 41 1.33 0.45 3.26
C LYS A 41 0.36 -0.72 3.07
N THR A 42 0.29 -1.28 1.87
CA THR A 42 -0.55 -2.45 1.58
C THR A 42 -0.03 -3.68 2.29
N LYS A 43 1.28 -3.96 2.24
CA LYS A 43 1.90 -5.08 2.96
C LYS A 43 1.66 -5.00 4.47
N GLU A 44 2.00 -3.88 5.10
CA GLU A 44 1.82 -3.69 6.54
C GLU A 44 0.35 -3.67 6.96
N GLY A 45 -0.51 -3.04 6.15
CA GLY A 45 -1.95 -3.05 6.36
C GLY A 45 -2.52 -4.45 6.30
N SER A 46 -2.06 -5.24 5.32
CA SER A 46 -2.50 -6.62 5.15
C SER A 46 -2.10 -7.49 6.33
N ARG A 47 -0.86 -7.37 6.81
CA ARG A 47 -0.37 -8.08 8.00
C ARG A 47 -1.20 -7.78 9.24
N LYS A 48 -1.42 -6.51 9.53
CA LYS A 48 -2.22 -6.08 10.70
C LYS A 48 -3.66 -6.58 10.61
N LEU A 49 -4.25 -6.53 9.42
CA LEU A 49 -5.59 -7.01 9.19
C LEU A 49 -5.69 -8.52 9.47
N TYR A 50 -4.72 -9.29 8.98
CA TYR A 50 -4.65 -10.73 9.20
C TYR A 50 -4.52 -11.07 10.69
N GLU A 51 -3.58 -10.42 11.39
CA GLU A 51 -3.33 -10.64 12.82
C GLU A 51 -4.56 -10.35 13.68
N ILE A 52 -5.29 -9.25 13.39
CA ILE A 52 -6.49 -8.89 14.17
C ILE A 52 -7.63 -9.86 13.88
N VAL A 53 -7.83 -10.24 12.61
CA VAL A 53 -8.88 -11.19 12.26
C VAL A 53 -8.58 -12.54 12.90
N GLN A 54 -7.36 -13.06 12.79
CA GLN A 54 -6.97 -14.30 13.45
C GLN A 54 -7.28 -14.26 14.96
N LEU A 55 -6.87 -13.19 15.64
CA LEU A 55 -7.08 -13.02 17.07
C LEU A 55 -8.57 -13.00 17.44
N GLU A 56 -9.42 -12.30 16.68
CA GLU A 56 -10.87 -12.26 16.91
C GLU A 56 -11.56 -13.58 16.56
N THR A 57 -11.12 -14.28 15.51
CA THR A 57 -11.66 -15.61 15.15
C THR A 57 -11.32 -16.66 16.18
N ALA A 58 -10.13 -16.58 16.81
CA ALA A 58 -9.76 -17.45 17.93
C ALA A 58 -10.64 -17.21 19.17
N GLN A 59 -11.19 -16.00 19.35
CA GLN A 59 -12.03 -15.64 20.49
C GLN A 59 -13.54 -15.86 20.25
N THR A 60 -14.03 -15.57 19.04
CA THR A 60 -15.48 -15.51 18.73
C THR A 60 -15.94 -16.67 17.81
N GLY A 61 -15.01 -17.43 17.24
CA GLY A 61 -15.28 -18.49 16.26
C GLY A 61 -15.10 -18.04 14.80
N MET A 62 -15.18 -19.01 13.87
CA MET A 62 -14.89 -18.82 12.44
C MET A 62 -15.91 -17.92 11.71
N LEU A 63 -15.42 -17.22 10.68
CA LEU A 63 -16.21 -16.50 9.69
C LEU A 63 -17.08 -17.48 8.89
N LYS A 64 -18.37 -17.19 8.73
CA LYS A 64 -19.35 -18.17 8.20
C LYS A 64 -19.92 -17.83 6.83
N ASP A 65 -19.81 -16.59 6.38
CA ASP A 65 -20.51 -16.12 5.18
C ASP A 65 -19.58 -15.28 4.27
N GLU A 66 -19.15 -15.86 3.15
CA GLU A 66 -18.33 -15.19 2.15
C GLU A 66 -19.01 -13.93 1.58
N GLY A 67 -20.35 -13.89 1.54
CA GLY A 67 -21.10 -12.76 0.98
C GLY A 67 -21.09 -11.50 1.87
N LYS A 68 -20.73 -11.63 3.15
CA LYS A 68 -20.72 -10.52 4.14
C LYS A 68 -19.38 -10.34 4.84
N LEU A 69 -18.34 -10.97 4.33
CA LEU A 69 -17.01 -11.00 4.93
C LEU A 69 -16.46 -9.60 5.22
N SER A 70 -16.64 -8.65 4.29
CA SER A 70 -16.22 -7.26 4.48
C SER A 70 -16.90 -6.56 5.66
N GLU A 71 -18.19 -6.81 5.89
CA GLU A 71 -18.95 -6.20 7.00
C GLU A 71 -18.60 -6.86 8.33
N GLU A 72 -18.43 -8.18 8.31
CA GLU A 72 -18.06 -8.98 9.49
C GLU A 72 -16.66 -8.60 9.99
N ILE A 73 -15.68 -8.51 9.10
CA ILE A 73 -14.32 -8.03 9.40
C ILE A 73 -14.36 -6.59 9.94
N SER A 74 -15.12 -5.70 9.29
CA SER A 74 -15.27 -4.33 9.80
C SER A 74 -15.85 -4.30 11.22
N THR A 75 -16.78 -5.20 11.54
CA THR A 75 -17.38 -5.32 12.87
C THR A 75 -16.37 -5.87 13.89
N MET A 76 -15.61 -6.90 13.53
CA MET A 76 -14.52 -7.44 14.34
C MET A 76 -13.45 -6.39 14.64
N LEU A 77 -13.02 -5.64 13.63
CA LEU A 77 -12.03 -4.56 13.79
C LEU A 77 -12.53 -3.47 14.74
N LYS A 78 -13.81 -3.08 14.65
CA LYS A 78 -14.41 -2.10 15.59
C LYS A 78 -14.49 -2.66 17.01
N LYS A 79 -14.84 -3.94 17.16
CA LYS A 79 -14.98 -4.61 18.45
C LYS A 79 -13.63 -4.77 19.15
N SER A 80 -12.58 -5.09 18.40
CA SER A 80 -11.22 -5.26 18.96
C SER A 80 -10.69 -3.96 19.59
N GLY A 81 -11.12 -2.80 19.10
CA GLY A 81 -10.59 -1.49 19.53
C GLY A 81 -9.11 -1.25 19.17
N LEU A 82 -8.46 -2.19 18.47
CA LEU A 82 -7.03 -2.12 18.13
C LEU A 82 -6.73 -1.16 16.97
N VAL A 83 -7.76 -0.70 16.25
CA VAL A 83 -7.63 0.11 15.03
C VAL A 83 -8.44 1.39 15.16
N LYS A 84 -7.76 2.54 15.09
CA LYS A 84 -8.42 3.86 15.06
C LYS A 84 -9.29 4.07 13.83
N ASN A 85 -8.82 3.65 12.65
CA ASN A 85 -9.49 3.87 11.37
C ASN A 85 -9.71 2.56 10.62
N VAL A 86 -10.81 1.86 10.94
CA VAL A 86 -11.18 0.60 10.29
C VAL A 86 -11.29 0.74 8.76
N LYS A 87 -11.94 1.82 8.29
CA LYS A 87 -12.10 2.08 6.85
C LYS A 87 -10.77 2.26 6.09
N GLU A 88 -9.75 2.79 6.76
CA GLU A 88 -8.44 2.99 6.15
C GLU A 88 -7.67 1.68 6.07
N LEU A 89 -7.81 0.82 7.08
CA LEU A 89 -7.16 -0.49 7.11
C LEU A 89 -7.78 -1.47 6.10
N MET A 90 -9.06 -1.31 5.77
CA MET A 90 -9.74 -2.12 4.74
C MET A 90 -9.38 -1.76 3.30
N ARG A 91 -8.53 -0.75 3.10
CA ARG A 91 -8.08 -0.29 1.79
C ARG A 91 -6.59 -0.51 1.61
N ASP A 92 -6.21 -0.78 0.36
CA ASP A 92 -4.83 -0.85 -0.05
C ASP A 92 -4.17 0.55 -0.12
N GLY A 93 -2.87 0.59 -0.40
CA GLY A 93 -2.12 1.84 -0.56
C GLY A 93 -2.56 2.70 -1.76
N TRP A 94 -3.36 2.16 -2.67
CA TRP A 94 -3.94 2.86 -3.82
C TRP A 94 -5.40 3.29 -3.58
N GLY A 95 -5.98 2.93 -2.44
CA GLY A 95 -7.34 3.30 -2.03
C GLY A 95 -8.44 2.32 -2.47
N ASN A 96 -8.10 1.15 -3.00
CA ASN A 96 -9.08 0.13 -3.37
C ASN A 96 -9.35 -0.80 -2.17
N ASP A 97 -10.56 -1.31 -2.07
CA ASP A 97 -10.92 -2.26 -1.04
C ASP A 97 -10.29 -3.64 -1.33
N TYR A 98 -9.92 -4.38 -0.28
CA TYR A 98 -9.38 -5.73 -0.43
C TYR A 98 -10.46 -6.72 -0.91
N GLN A 99 -10.04 -7.71 -1.70
CA GLN A 99 -10.88 -8.85 -2.05
C GLN A 99 -10.68 -9.95 -1.02
N PHE A 100 -11.72 -10.25 -0.25
CA PHE A 100 -11.66 -11.28 0.79
C PHE A 100 -12.19 -12.62 0.25
N ARG A 101 -11.53 -13.72 0.63
CA ARG A 101 -11.95 -15.10 0.32
C ARG A 101 -11.66 -15.98 1.52
N ILE A 102 -12.56 -16.93 1.80
CA ILE A 102 -12.31 -17.98 2.78
C ILE A 102 -11.69 -19.16 2.04
N GLU A 103 -10.47 -19.57 2.41
CA GLU A 103 -9.86 -20.79 1.90
C GLU A 103 -9.62 -21.75 3.08
N GLY A 104 -10.54 -22.71 3.24
CA GLY A 104 -10.51 -23.63 4.39
C GLY A 104 -10.91 -22.92 5.69
N GLU A 105 -10.00 -22.91 6.66
CA GLU A 105 -10.17 -22.23 7.96
C GLU A 105 -9.52 -20.83 7.99
N ASP A 106 -8.81 -20.44 6.92
CA ASP A 106 -8.08 -19.18 6.83
C ASP A 106 -8.82 -18.13 6.00
N LEU A 107 -8.76 -16.89 6.48
CA LEU A 107 -9.17 -15.72 5.71
C LEU A 107 -8.00 -15.22 4.88
N ARG A 108 -8.13 -15.31 3.55
CA ARG A 108 -7.18 -14.73 2.59
C ARG A 108 -7.74 -13.45 2.01
N PHE A 109 -6.87 -12.48 1.73
CA PHE A 109 -7.31 -11.25 1.08
C PHE A 109 -6.29 -10.65 0.14
N ARG A 110 -6.72 -10.27 -1.07
CA ARG A 110 -5.81 -9.80 -2.12
C ARG A 110 -6.08 -8.34 -2.51
N SER A 111 -5.03 -7.71 -3.03
CA SER A 111 -5.10 -6.40 -3.67
C SER A 111 -4.57 -6.53 -5.09
N GLU A 112 -5.44 -6.36 -6.08
CA GLU A 112 -5.07 -6.42 -7.50
C GLU A 112 -3.97 -5.41 -7.86
N LYS A 113 -3.93 -4.25 -7.19
CA LYS A 113 -2.90 -3.23 -7.43
C LYS A 113 -1.55 -3.62 -6.87
N TYR A 114 -1.53 -4.29 -5.72
CA TYR A 114 -0.30 -4.80 -5.15
C TYR A 114 0.28 -5.93 -6.01
N ASP A 115 -0.56 -6.87 -6.45
CA ASP A 115 -0.15 -7.96 -7.34
C ASP A 115 0.43 -7.40 -8.66
N ALA A 116 -0.28 -6.46 -9.28
CA ALA A 116 0.20 -5.77 -10.49
C ALA A 116 1.50 -5.00 -10.26
N TYR A 117 1.68 -4.39 -9.08
CA TYR A 117 2.91 -3.71 -8.70
C TYR A 117 4.08 -4.69 -8.57
N CYS A 118 3.86 -5.83 -7.90
CA CYS A 118 4.87 -6.89 -7.73
C CYS A 118 5.29 -7.46 -9.09
N GLN A 119 4.33 -7.80 -9.95
CA GLN A 119 4.60 -8.29 -11.31
C GLN A 119 5.42 -7.28 -12.13
N LYS A 120 5.04 -5.99 -12.10
CA LYS A 120 5.76 -4.93 -12.82
C LYS A 120 7.21 -4.76 -12.35
N LYS A 121 7.48 -5.05 -11.08
CA LYS A 121 8.81 -4.94 -10.46
C LYS A 121 9.60 -6.24 -10.45
N GLY A 122 9.00 -7.36 -10.88
CA GLY A 122 9.60 -8.70 -10.75
C GLY A 122 9.78 -9.12 -9.29
N LEU A 123 8.96 -8.59 -8.38
CA LEU A 123 8.95 -8.94 -6.97
C LEU A 123 7.97 -10.10 -6.73
N LYS A 124 8.27 -10.94 -5.75
CA LYS A 124 7.33 -11.95 -5.27
C LYS A 124 6.26 -11.28 -4.40
N GLU A 125 5.01 -11.66 -4.58
CA GLU A 125 3.92 -11.34 -3.65
C GLU A 125 4.28 -11.93 -2.27
N GLU A 126 4.12 -11.13 -1.22
CA GLU A 126 4.47 -11.53 0.15
C GLU A 126 3.28 -11.23 1.06
N TYR A 127 2.32 -12.17 1.07
CA TYR A 127 1.19 -12.11 1.97
C TYR A 127 1.44 -12.90 3.26
N PRO A 128 0.84 -12.48 4.39
CA PRO A 128 1.03 -13.13 5.69
C PRO A 128 0.72 -14.63 5.72
N TRP A 129 -0.24 -15.10 4.93
CA TRP A 129 -0.66 -16.50 4.84
C TRP A 129 0.11 -17.32 3.79
N ASP A 130 0.99 -16.69 3.00
CA ASP A 130 1.83 -17.42 2.03
C ASP A 130 3.05 -18.09 2.71
N ASP A 131 3.36 -17.70 3.95
CA ASP A 131 4.44 -18.29 4.74
C ASP A 131 4.05 -19.65 5.33
N ASP A 132 2.75 -19.91 5.51
CA ASP A 132 2.20 -21.17 6.05
C ASP A 132 2.10 -22.28 4.98
N GLU A 133 2.23 -21.94 3.69
CA GLU A 133 2.16 -22.87 2.55
C GLU A 133 3.47 -23.64 2.27
N LYS A 134 4.45 -23.62 3.19
CA LYS A 134 5.53 -24.62 3.16
C LYS A 134 5.10 -25.86 3.95
N PRO A 135 4.57 -26.92 3.32
CA PRO A 135 4.59 -28.21 3.98
C PRO A 135 6.06 -28.57 4.21
N SER A 136 6.41 -28.80 5.48
CA SER A 136 7.51 -29.70 5.79
C SER A 136 7.25 -31.01 5.03
N HIS A 137 8.31 -31.57 4.44
CA HIS A 137 8.39 -32.85 3.73
C HIS A 137 8.38 -32.75 2.20
N SER A 138 9.58 -32.76 1.63
CA SER A 138 10.11 -33.95 0.93
C SER A 138 11.64 -33.92 0.93
#